data_AF-A0A3M1LMP3-F1
#
_entry.id   AF-A0A3M1LMP3-F1
#
_cell.length_a   1.000
_cell.length_b   1.000
_cell.length_c   1.000
_cell.angle_alpha   90.00
_cell.angle_beta   90.00
_cell.angle_gamma   90.00
#
_symmetry.space_group_name_H-M   'P 1'
#
loop_
_entity.id
_entity.type
_entity.pdbx_description
1 polymer ?
#
loop_
_entity_poly.entity_id
_entity_poly.type
_entity_poly.pdbx_seq_one_letter_code
_entity_poly.pdbx_strand_id
1 'polypeptide(L)'
;MHDRGVSPVLATMIMVGVTVAVGLGVASYTIGLFGNLSRSAQISVISVDIDATKNEVTFELDNRGGQSVALDKVEVNIGSITYSSTPNKSIGASSTTIITINDLGDESDNSPDFMNGKMYTFTLRFSDGKILTVTGTTLSADKDNNVIVVSSSNMNGWKFIQESGDSGSASVISGYDTPPLGSGSARFVIGDSDDGWTLLLSNTYDVVRLDEITKLEYSSYVASASYDTITIALHFDIDDDVTDDDDSWKSRLIYEPRYTETIEEDRWQTWNPMTEGKWWGTNSPVSDKCSWAKACSWDEVLDAFPNAGIKVKVLLKAGSGWKSFDGSVDAFTIGINNINTTYDFEP
;
A
#
# COMPACT_ATOMS: atom_id res chain seq x y z
N MET A 1 -3.09 92.23 7.01
CA MET A 1 -3.37 90.79 6.79
C MET A 1 -3.45 90.16 8.16
N HIS A 2 -4.66 89.86 8.64
CA HIS A 2 -4.89 89.20 9.94
C HIS A 2 -5.03 87.71 9.64
N ASP A 3 -3.97 86.93 9.91
CA ASP A 3 -4.04 85.48 9.81
C ASP A 3 -5.01 84.97 10.88
N ARG A 4 -6.18 84.51 10.43
CA ARG A 4 -7.17 83.87 11.30
C ARG A 4 -6.65 82.47 11.64
N GLY A 5 -5.94 82.37 12.77
CA GLY A 5 -5.55 81.09 13.34
C GLY A 5 -6.78 80.23 13.65
N VAL A 6 -6.77 79.00 13.16
CA VAL A 6 -7.81 78.01 13.46
C VAL A 6 -7.85 77.78 14.97
N SER A 7 -9.03 77.88 15.60
CA SER A 7 -9.20 77.65 17.04
C SER A 7 -8.68 76.25 17.43
N PRO A 8 -7.87 76.11 18.49
CA PRO A 8 -7.32 74.82 18.92
C PRO A 8 -8.40 73.74 19.09
N VAL A 9 -9.59 74.12 19.57
CA VAL A 9 -10.73 73.22 19.76
C VAL A 9 -11.26 72.68 18.42
N LEU A 10 -11.35 73.54 17.40
CA LEU A 10 -11.81 73.14 16.07
C LEU A 10 -10.78 72.22 15.39
N ALA A 11 -9.48 72.50 15.56
CA ALA A 11 -8.41 71.64 15.08
C ALA A 11 -8.45 70.24 15.74
N THR A 12 -8.69 70.17 17.05
CA THR A 12 -8.84 68.89 17.76
C THR A 12 -10.07 68.11 17.30
N MET A 13 -11.22 68.77 17.08
CA MET A 13 -12.43 68.08 16.60
C MET A 13 -12.26 67.53 15.17
N ILE A 14 -11.59 68.29 14.28
CA ILE A 14 -11.28 67.82 12.93
C ILE A 14 -10.30 66.62 12.98
N MET A 15 -9.24 66.72 13.80
CA MET A 15 -8.28 65.62 13.99
C MET A 15 -8.97 64.35 14.49
N VAL A 16 -9.79 64.44 15.55
CA VAL A 16 -10.51 63.29 16.10
C VAL A 16 -11.48 62.70 15.07
N GLY A 17 -12.21 63.54 14.33
CA GLY A 17 -13.12 63.09 13.27
C GLY A 17 -12.39 62.31 12.17
N VAL A 18 -11.24 62.80 11.71
CA VAL A 18 -10.41 62.12 10.71
C VAL A 18 -9.82 60.82 11.26
N THR A 19 -9.31 60.82 12.50
CA THR A 19 -8.73 59.62 13.13
C THR A 19 -9.77 58.51 13.27
N VAL A 20 -10.99 58.83 13.70
CA VAL A 20 -12.08 57.83 13.82
C VAL A 20 -12.48 57.30 12.43
N ALA A 21 -12.60 58.17 11.43
CA ALA A 21 -12.95 57.76 10.06
C ALA A 21 -11.91 56.82 9.46
N VAL A 22 -10.61 57.13 9.62
CA VAL A 22 -9.51 56.27 9.16
C VAL A 22 -9.49 54.95 9.94
N GLY A 23 -9.67 55.00 11.27
CA GLY A 23 -9.69 53.80 12.12
C GLY A 23 -10.78 52.81 11.72
N LEU A 24 -12.01 53.30 11.47
CA LEU A 24 -13.11 52.46 10.99
C LEU A 24 -12.88 51.94 9.57
N GLY A 25 -12.27 52.75 8.70
CA GLY A 25 -11.88 52.32 7.34
C GLY A 25 -10.89 51.16 7.37
N VAL A 26 -9.84 51.26 8.19
CA VAL A 26 -8.84 50.20 8.36
C VAL A 26 -9.45 48.95 8.99
N ALA A 27 -10.26 49.10 10.05
CA ALA A 27 -10.92 47.96 10.70
C ALA A 27 -11.84 47.19 9.72
N SER A 28 -12.67 47.91 8.97
CA SER A 28 -13.56 47.31 7.96
C SER A 28 -12.78 46.63 6.84
N TYR A 29 -11.68 47.23 6.39
CA TYR A 29 -10.78 46.62 5.42
C TYR A 29 -10.13 45.33 5.96
N THR A 30 -9.63 45.34 7.20
CA THR A 30 -9.02 44.15 7.82
C THR A 30 -10.03 43.02 8.01
N ILE A 31 -11.26 43.30 8.44
CA ILE A 31 -12.33 42.29 8.57
C ILE A 31 -12.70 41.73 7.19
N GLY A 32 -12.79 42.57 6.17
CA GLY A 32 -13.00 42.13 4.78
C GLY A 32 -11.87 41.24 4.26
N LEU A 33 -10.62 41.54 4.63
CA LEU A 33 -9.46 40.73 4.27
C LEU A 33 -9.51 39.35 4.94
N PHE A 34 -9.78 39.28 6.24
CA PHE A 34 -9.92 38.00 6.96
C PHE A 34 -11.12 37.18 6.47
N GLY A 35 -12.24 37.83 6.11
CA GLY A 35 -13.40 37.17 5.50
C GLY A 35 -13.10 36.56 4.14
N ASN A 36 -12.25 37.20 3.33
CA ASN A 36 -11.81 36.66 2.03
C ASN A 36 -10.75 35.56 2.18
N LEU A 37 -9.79 35.70 3.10
CA LEU A 37 -8.75 34.69 3.37
C LEU A 37 -9.31 33.41 4.00
N SER A 38 -10.36 33.52 4.82
CA SER A 38 -11.04 32.35 5.41
C SER A 38 -11.94 31.60 4.40
N ARG A 39 -12.27 32.24 3.27
CA ARG A 39 -13.08 31.64 2.20
C ARG A 39 -12.26 31.11 1.04
N SER A 40 -11.00 31.48 0.87
CA SER A 40 -10.20 31.02 -0.27
C SER A 40 -10.10 29.49 -0.33
N ALA A 41 -9.89 28.95 -1.54
CA ALA A 41 -9.53 27.54 -1.70
C ALA A 41 -8.20 27.25 -0.97
N GLN A 42 -8.09 26.07 -0.38
CA GLN A 42 -6.86 25.62 0.29
C GLN A 42 -6.51 24.24 -0.25
N ILE A 43 -5.89 24.23 -1.44
CA ILE A 43 -5.58 22.99 -2.17
C ILE A 43 -4.27 22.36 -1.71
N SER A 44 -4.27 21.05 -1.50
CA SER A 44 -3.08 20.21 -1.38
C SER A 44 -3.24 18.95 -2.21
N VAL A 45 -2.12 18.39 -2.66
CA VAL A 45 -2.10 17.06 -3.26
C VAL A 45 -1.92 16.03 -2.13
N ILE A 46 -2.83 15.07 -2.02
CA ILE A 46 -2.71 13.94 -1.09
C ILE A 46 -1.80 12.88 -1.71
N SER A 47 -2.10 12.50 -2.96
CA SER A 47 -1.38 11.45 -3.67
C SER A 47 -1.32 11.75 -5.17
N VAL A 48 -0.29 11.20 -5.82
CA VAL A 48 -0.15 11.14 -7.28
C VAL A 48 0.17 9.70 -7.65
N ASP A 49 -0.58 9.18 -8.60
CA ASP A 49 -0.43 7.83 -9.15
C ASP A 49 -0.21 7.94 -10.66
N ILE A 50 0.77 7.24 -11.21
CA ILE A 50 1.16 7.35 -12.63
C ILE A 50 1.14 5.94 -13.22
N ASP A 51 0.22 5.68 -14.13
CA ASP A 51 0.08 4.43 -14.88
C ASP A 51 0.87 4.53 -16.18
N ALA A 52 2.04 3.90 -16.20
CA ALA A 52 2.94 3.91 -17.34
C ALA A 52 2.46 3.09 -18.55
N THR A 53 1.49 2.17 -18.40
CA THR A 53 0.98 1.40 -19.55
C THR A 53 -0.12 2.13 -20.29
N LYS A 54 -0.94 2.90 -19.56
CA LYS A 54 -2.03 3.69 -20.13
C LYS A 54 -1.61 5.13 -20.43
N ASN A 55 -0.41 5.53 -19.98
CA ASN A 55 0.05 6.91 -19.97
C ASN A 55 -0.92 7.86 -19.25
N GLU A 56 -1.48 7.39 -18.14
CA GLU A 56 -2.44 8.12 -17.33
C GLU A 56 -1.80 8.57 -16.01
N VAL A 57 -2.26 9.69 -15.46
CA VAL A 57 -1.89 10.15 -14.12
C VAL A 57 -3.13 10.50 -13.32
N THR A 58 -3.24 9.96 -12.11
CA THR A 58 -4.35 10.21 -11.18
C THR A 58 -3.86 11.01 -9.99
N PHE A 59 -4.56 12.10 -9.67
CA PHE A 59 -4.29 12.93 -8.50
C PHE A 59 -5.45 12.85 -7.52
N GLU A 60 -5.12 12.67 -6.24
CA GLU A 60 -6.06 12.90 -5.14
C GLU A 60 -5.79 14.29 -4.55
N LEU A 61 -6.77 15.18 -4.66
CA LEU A 61 -6.64 16.58 -4.26
C LEU A 61 -7.58 16.89 -3.11
N ASP A 62 -7.07 17.54 -2.07
CA ASP A 62 -7.85 18.01 -0.92
C ASP A 62 -8.03 19.52 -0.99
N ASN A 63 -9.27 20.00 -0.83
CA ASN A 63 -9.59 21.41 -0.69
C ASN A 63 -10.21 21.67 0.68
N ARG A 64 -9.40 22.17 1.63
CA ARG A 64 -9.90 22.55 2.97
C ARG A 64 -10.49 23.96 3.01
N GLY A 65 -10.53 24.64 1.87
CA GLY A 65 -11.02 26.01 1.74
C GLY A 65 -12.53 26.12 1.63
N GLY A 66 -13.03 27.35 1.77
CA GLY A 66 -14.46 27.69 1.71
C GLY A 66 -14.99 28.00 0.30
N GLN A 67 -14.17 27.86 -0.73
CA GLN A 67 -14.52 28.09 -2.14
C GLN A 67 -14.03 26.91 -2.99
N SER A 68 -14.79 26.58 -4.04
CA SER A 68 -14.36 25.63 -5.06
C SER A 68 -13.29 26.23 -5.96
N VAL A 69 -12.47 25.38 -6.58
CA VAL A 69 -11.46 25.79 -7.55
C VAL A 69 -11.34 24.71 -8.62
N ALA A 70 -11.02 25.09 -9.86
CA ALA A 70 -10.74 24.14 -10.93
C ALA A 70 -9.23 23.86 -11.08
N LEU A 71 -8.88 22.60 -11.42
CA LEU A 71 -7.59 22.24 -11.97
C LEU A 71 -7.60 22.56 -13.48
N ASP A 72 -6.91 23.63 -13.85
CA ASP A 72 -6.93 24.20 -15.20
C ASP A 72 -5.86 23.57 -16.10
N LYS A 73 -4.68 23.27 -15.53
CA LYS A 73 -3.56 22.72 -16.30
C LYS A 73 -2.74 21.72 -15.49
N VAL A 74 -2.31 20.66 -16.16
CA VAL A 74 -1.29 19.71 -15.68
C VAL A 74 -0.14 19.70 -16.67
N GLU A 75 1.10 19.75 -16.19
CA GLU A 75 2.32 19.74 -17.00
C GLU A 75 3.35 18.76 -16.42
N VAL A 76 4.05 18.01 -17.26
CA VAL A 76 5.22 17.19 -16.89
C VAL A 76 6.33 17.37 -17.92
N ASN A 77 7.57 17.44 -17.45
CA ASN A 77 8.75 17.51 -18.32
C ASN A 77 9.50 16.18 -18.30
N ILE A 78 9.68 15.58 -19.48
CA ILE A 78 10.45 14.34 -19.67
C ILE A 78 11.57 14.63 -20.66
N GLY A 79 12.81 14.64 -20.17
CA GLY A 79 13.95 15.11 -20.96
C GLY A 79 13.77 16.57 -21.37
N SER A 80 13.72 16.84 -22.68
CA SER A 80 13.50 18.18 -23.24
C SER A 80 12.06 18.43 -23.72
N ILE A 81 11.14 17.48 -23.52
CA ILE A 81 9.77 17.56 -24.00
C ILE A 81 8.84 17.88 -22.82
N THR A 82 7.90 18.80 -23.05
CA THR A 82 6.83 19.13 -22.12
C THR A 82 5.53 18.51 -22.62
N TYR A 83 4.88 17.72 -21.76
CA TYR A 83 3.55 17.19 -21.98
C TYR A 83 2.56 17.95 -21.10
N SER A 84 1.39 18.30 -21.63
CA SER A 84 0.39 19.03 -20.87
C SER A 84 -1.05 18.63 -21.22
N SER A 85 -1.96 18.88 -20.27
CA SER A 85 -3.41 18.70 -20.42
C SER A 85 -4.14 19.88 -19.76
N THR A 86 -5.38 20.13 -20.19
CA THR A 86 -6.27 21.17 -19.63
C THR A 86 -7.57 20.56 -19.11
N PRO A 87 -7.56 19.96 -17.90
CA PRO A 87 -8.66 19.10 -17.43
C PRO A 87 -9.95 19.87 -17.13
N ASN A 88 -9.81 21.13 -16.69
CA ASN A 88 -10.89 22.01 -16.25
C ASN A 88 -11.86 21.34 -15.24
N LYS A 89 -11.31 20.57 -14.30
CA LYS A 89 -12.08 19.79 -13.31
C LYS A 89 -12.24 20.58 -12.01
N SER A 90 -13.48 20.73 -11.55
CA SER A 90 -13.80 21.43 -10.30
C SER A 90 -13.53 20.57 -9.07
N ILE A 91 -12.91 21.16 -8.06
CA ILE A 91 -12.67 20.62 -6.73
C ILE A 91 -13.56 21.43 -5.77
N GLY A 92 -14.52 20.77 -5.15
CA GLY A 92 -15.50 21.41 -4.26
C GLY A 92 -14.85 22.03 -3.02
N ALA A 93 -15.54 22.98 -2.38
CA ALA A 93 -15.12 23.51 -1.08
C ALA A 93 -15.20 22.41 -0.01
N SER A 94 -14.22 22.36 0.91
CA SER A 94 -14.17 21.36 2.00
C SER A 94 -14.35 19.91 1.51
N SER A 95 -13.70 19.57 0.40
CA SER A 95 -13.87 18.27 -0.25
C SER A 95 -12.55 17.72 -0.79
N THR A 96 -12.49 16.40 -0.90
CA THR A 96 -11.45 15.67 -1.61
C THR A 96 -11.98 15.23 -2.97
N THR A 97 -11.17 15.32 -4.02
CA THR A 97 -11.55 14.95 -5.39
C THR A 97 -10.42 14.17 -6.05
N ILE A 98 -10.78 13.07 -6.72
CA ILE A 98 -9.87 12.27 -7.53
C ILE A 98 -10.01 12.71 -8.99
N ILE A 99 -8.90 13.04 -9.64
CA ILE A 99 -8.85 13.47 -11.05
C ILE A 99 -7.83 12.62 -11.79
N THR A 100 -8.29 11.87 -12.80
CA THR A 100 -7.45 11.13 -13.74
C THR A 100 -7.28 11.93 -15.02
N ILE A 101 -6.03 12.03 -15.48
CA ILE A 101 -5.60 12.69 -16.72
C ILE A 101 -5.12 11.61 -17.67
N ASN A 102 -5.74 11.53 -18.85
CA ASN A 102 -5.46 10.53 -19.88
C ASN A 102 -5.20 11.14 -21.25
N ASP A 103 -4.99 12.46 -21.29
CA ASP A 103 -4.83 13.28 -22.49
C ASP A 103 -3.61 14.21 -22.38
N LEU A 104 -2.54 13.76 -21.68
CA LEU A 104 -1.26 14.47 -21.71
C LEU A 104 -0.66 14.37 -23.12
N GLY A 105 -0.43 15.53 -23.76
CA GLY A 105 0.17 15.62 -25.09
C GLY A 105 1.30 16.64 -25.17
N ASP A 106 2.28 16.39 -26.04
CA ASP A 106 3.26 17.40 -26.46
C ASP A 106 2.70 18.33 -27.56
N GLU A 107 3.54 19.23 -28.11
CA GLU A 107 3.11 20.14 -29.20
C GLU A 107 2.69 19.42 -30.50
N SER A 108 3.06 18.16 -30.65
CA SER A 108 2.72 17.30 -31.78
C SER A 108 1.62 16.28 -31.45
N ASP A 109 0.96 16.42 -30.30
CA ASP A 109 -0.07 15.51 -29.80
C ASP A 109 0.43 14.09 -29.51
N ASN A 110 1.73 13.93 -29.25
CA ASN A 110 2.27 12.65 -28.78
C ASN A 110 2.04 12.51 -27.28
N SER A 111 1.63 11.31 -26.86
CA SER A 111 1.56 10.95 -25.45
C SER A 111 2.95 10.84 -24.81
N PRO A 112 3.07 11.08 -23.49
CA PRO A 112 4.30 10.80 -22.75
C PRO A 112 4.63 9.31 -22.80
N ASP A 113 5.93 8.99 -22.75
CA ASP A 113 6.43 7.63 -22.55
C ASP A 113 6.94 7.51 -21.10
N PHE A 114 6.03 7.16 -20.20
CA PHE A 114 6.35 6.95 -18.80
C PHE A 114 7.06 5.60 -18.63
N MET A 115 8.23 5.60 -17.98
CA MET A 115 9.04 4.40 -17.78
C MET A 115 8.86 3.89 -16.35
N ASN A 116 8.46 2.63 -16.18
CA ASN A 116 8.29 1.99 -14.88
C ASN A 116 9.43 2.28 -13.88
N GLY A 117 9.06 2.56 -12.63
CA GLY A 117 10.00 2.88 -11.55
C GLY A 117 10.74 4.22 -11.68
N LYS A 118 10.39 5.08 -12.65
CA LYS A 118 10.96 6.43 -12.76
C LYS A 118 10.12 7.47 -12.03
N MET A 119 10.80 8.44 -11.45
CA MET A 119 10.16 9.60 -10.83
C MET A 119 9.87 10.68 -11.87
N TYR A 120 8.67 11.25 -11.81
CA TYR A 120 8.20 12.35 -12.63
C TYR A 120 7.65 13.45 -11.74
N THR A 121 7.91 14.70 -12.13
CA THR A 121 7.45 15.88 -11.40
C THR A 121 6.41 16.61 -12.22
N PHE A 122 5.21 16.72 -11.67
CA PHE A 122 4.06 17.38 -12.27
C PHE A 122 3.87 18.78 -11.71
N THR A 123 3.51 19.71 -12.57
CA THR A 123 3.08 21.07 -12.21
C THR A 123 1.59 21.19 -12.45
N LEU A 124 0.84 21.50 -11.39
CA LEU A 124 -0.61 21.69 -11.41
C LEU A 124 -0.91 23.18 -11.29
N ARG A 125 -1.74 23.70 -12.17
CA ARG A 125 -2.21 25.10 -12.15
C ARG A 125 -3.71 25.13 -11.91
N PHE A 126 -4.12 25.94 -10.96
CA PHE A 126 -5.50 26.08 -10.53
C PHE A 126 -6.09 27.42 -10.96
N SER A 127 -7.41 27.47 -11.13
CA SER A 127 -8.16 28.67 -11.56
C SER A 127 -8.04 29.89 -10.62
N ASP A 128 -7.61 29.69 -9.37
CA ASP A 128 -7.32 30.78 -8.42
C ASP A 128 -5.88 31.33 -8.56
N GLY A 129 -5.12 30.84 -9.54
CA GLY A 129 -3.73 31.18 -9.78
C GLY A 129 -2.73 30.39 -8.94
N LYS A 130 -3.18 29.48 -8.07
CA LYS A 130 -2.29 28.61 -7.30
C LYS A 130 -1.55 27.66 -8.23
N ILE A 131 -0.28 27.41 -7.91
CA ILE A 131 0.55 26.41 -8.57
C ILE A 131 1.04 25.44 -7.50
N LEU A 132 0.90 24.15 -7.76
CA LEU A 132 1.47 23.08 -6.94
C LEU A 132 2.41 22.24 -7.79
N THR A 133 3.45 21.72 -7.15
CA THR A 133 4.35 20.75 -7.75
C THR A 133 4.29 19.48 -6.94
N VAL A 134 4.14 18.34 -7.60
CA VAL A 134 4.12 17.02 -6.96
C VAL A 134 5.01 16.07 -7.74
N THR A 135 5.75 15.24 -7.03
CA THR A 135 6.57 14.18 -7.62
C THR A 135 5.92 12.84 -7.34
N GLY A 136 5.77 12.02 -8.37
CA GLY A 136 5.31 10.64 -8.26
C GLY A 136 6.31 9.72 -8.94
N THR A 137 6.38 8.48 -8.50
CA THR A 137 7.08 7.41 -9.23
C THR A 137 6.06 6.69 -10.08
N THR A 138 6.37 6.43 -11.34
CA THR A 138 5.56 5.52 -12.18
C THR A 138 5.43 4.20 -11.48
N LEU A 139 4.18 3.89 -11.16
CA LEU A 139 3.79 2.54 -10.87
C LEU A 139 3.77 1.82 -12.22
N SER A 140 4.31 0.59 -12.25
CA SER A 140 3.90 -0.31 -13.32
C SER A 140 2.39 -0.37 -13.23
N ALA A 141 1.72 -0.13 -14.35
CA ALA A 141 0.29 0.04 -14.39
C ALA A 141 -0.47 -0.88 -13.46
N ASP A 142 -1.48 -0.25 -12.87
CA ASP A 142 -2.39 -0.78 -11.88
C ASP A 142 -1.86 -0.65 -10.44
N LYS A 143 -2.81 -0.59 -9.53
CA LYS A 143 -2.62 -1.21 -8.23
C LYS A 143 -2.60 -2.75 -8.44
N ASP A 144 -1.93 -3.26 -9.49
CA ASP A 144 -1.76 -4.68 -9.76
C ASP A 144 -0.50 -5.10 -9.04
N ASN A 145 -0.71 -5.91 -8.01
CA ASN A 145 -0.13 -7.25 -8.00
C ASN A 145 0.91 -7.45 -9.13
N ASN A 146 2.19 -7.22 -8.87
CA ASN A 146 3.26 -7.71 -9.72
C ASN A 146 3.13 -9.24 -9.75
N VAL A 147 2.41 -9.77 -10.74
CA VAL A 147 2.13 -11.20 -10.85
C VAL A 147 3.36 -11.87 -11.42
N ILE A 148 4.05 -12.63 -10.58
CA ILE A 148 5.16 -13.48 -10.94
C ILE A 148 4.60 -14.88 -11.13
N VAL A 149 4.58 -15.34 -12.39
CA VAL A 149 4.21 -16.72 -12.72
C VAL A 149 5.35 -17.65 -12.31
N VAL A 150 5.10 -18.53 -11.35
CA VAL A 150 6.01 -19.54 -10.81
C VAL A 150 5.65 -20.89 -11.42
N SER A 151 6.50 -21.42 -12.30
CA SER A 151 6.25 -22.71 -12.94
C SER A 151 7.40 -23.69 -12.82
N SER A 152 7.15 -24.95 -13.18
CA SER A 152 8.18 -25.99 -13.23
C SER A 152 9.37 -25.59 -14.13
N SER A 153 9.13 -24.76 -15.16
CA SER A 153 10.15 -24.22 -16.06
C SER A 153 10.90 -23.01 -15.50
N ASN A 154 10.27 -22.24 -14.61
CA ASN A 154 10.88 -21.10 -13.93
C ASN A 154 10.24 -20.89 -12.56
N MET A 155 10.91 -21.41 -11.53
CA MET A 155 10.42 -21.32 -10.16
C MET A 155 10.59 -19.92 -9.51
N ASN A 156 11.22 -18.94 -10.19
CA ASN A 156 11.40 -17.58 -9.67
C ASN A 156 11.87 -17.51 -8.19
N GLY A 157 12.83 -18.37 -7.83
CA GLY A 157 13.39 -18.44 -6.48
C GLY A 157 12.66 -19.38 -5.51
N TRP A 158 11.44 -19.80 -5.84
CA TRP A 158 10.71 -20.80 -5.08
C TRP A 158 11.31 -22.20 -5.22
N LYS A 159 11.20 -23.01 -4.17
CA LYS A 159 11.66 -24.40 -4.15
C LYS A 159 10.75 -25.25 -3.28
N PHE A 160 10.36 -26.42 -3.76
CA PHE A 160 9.76 -27.44 -2.90
C PHE A 160 10.87 -28.12 -2.09
N ILE A 161 10.68 -28.16 -0.77
CA ILE A 161 11.59 -28.74 0.20
C ILE A 161 10.79 -29.75 1.04
N GLN A 162 11.29 -30.97 1.10
CA GLN A 162 10.86 -31.95 2.09
C GLN A 162 11.60 -31.67 3.39
N GLU A 163 10.88 -31.20 4.41
CA GLU A 163 11.44 -30.96 5.74
C GLU A 163 11.50 -32.26 6.56
N SER A 164 10.57 -33.19 6.34
CA SER A 164 10.51 -34.49 7.06
C SER A 164 9.67 -35.52 6.30
N GLY A 165 9.78 -36.80 6.70
CA GLY A 165 9.08 -37.95 6.11
C GLY A 165 9.60 -38.36 4.72
N ASP A 166 8.96 -39.35 4.09
CA ASP A 166 9.29 -39.86 2.76
C ASP A 166 8.08 -40.31 1.91
N SER A 167 6.85 -40.21 2.42
CA SER A 167 5.66 -40.76 1.75
C SER A 167 4.79 -39.70 1.05
N GLY A 168 4.99 -38.42 1.36
CA GLY A 168 4.32 -37.28 0.74
C GLY A 168 4.97 -36.79 -0.57
N SER A 169 4.36 -35.77 -1.19
CA SER A 169 4.90 -35.12 -2.39
C SER A 169 4.46 -33.66 -2.50
N ALA A 170 5.20 -32.86 -3.26
CA ALA A 170 4.79 -31.50 -3.60
C ALA A 170 5.26 -31.10 -5.02
N SER A 171 4.39 -30.40 -5.76
CA SER A 171 4.68 -29.93 -7.11
C SER A 171 3.69 -28.85 -7.54
N VAL A 172 4.03 -28.09 -8.58
CA VAL A 172 3.01 -27.34 -9.34
C VAL A 172 2.18 -28.32 -10.18
N ILE A 173 0.88 -28.07 -10.30
CA ILE A 173 -0.07 -28.89 -11.06
C ILE A 173 -1.08 -27.99 -11.78
N SER A 174 -1.86 -28.54 -12.71
CA SER A 174 -3.15 -27.94 -13.09
C SER A 174 -4.02 -27.89 -11.84
N GLY A 175 -4.48 -26.70 -11.46
CA GLY A 175 -5.12 -26.51 -10.15
C GLY A 175 -6.48 -27.18 -10.04
N TYR A 176 -6.96 -27.33 -8.80
CA TYR A 176 -8.30 -27.84 -8.52
C TYR A 176 -9.36 -26.83 -8.97
N ASP A 177 -10.44 -27.34 -9.57
CA ASP A 177 -11.55 -26.55 -10.10
C ASP A 177 -11.09 -25.35 -10.96
N THR A 178 -11.40 -24.13 -10.52
CA THR A 178 -10.90 -22.88 -11.10
C THR A 178 -10.02 -22.20 -10.05
N PRO A 179 -8.69 -22.23 -10.24
CA PRO A 179 -7.77 -21.53 -9.36
C PRO A 179 -8.04 -20.02 -9.29
N PRO A 180 -7.66 -19.38 -8.17
CA PRO A 180 -7.79 -17.93 -7.98
C PRO A 180 -7.07 -17.11 -9.04
N LEU A 181 -5.89 -17.56 -9.49
CA LEU A 181 -5.17 -17.00 -10.62
C LEU A 181 -4.76 -18.12 -11.59
N GLY A 182 -4.58 -17.72 -12.86
CA GLY A 182 -4.09 -18.63 -13.89
C GLY A 182 -4.90 -19.91 -14.05
N SER A 183 -4.19 -21.03 -14.21
CA SER A 183 -4.75 -22.38 -14.41
C SER A 183 -4.12 -23.43 -13.50
N GLY A 184 -3.12 -23.04 -12.71
CA GLY A 184 -2.33 -23.92 -11.88
C GLY A 184 -2.54 -23.73 -10.39
N SER A 185 -1.76 -24.50 -9.61
CA SER A 185 -1.49 -24.20 -8.21
C SER A 185 -0.28 -25.00 -7.72
N ALA A 186 0.28 -24.63 -6.57
CA ALA A 186 1.24 -25.47 -5.87
C ALA A 186 0.51 -26.45 -4.94
N ARG A 187 0.63 -27.76 -5.22
CA ARG A 187 -0.01 -28.83 -4.45
C ARG A 187 0.95 -29.48 -3.47
N PHE A 188 0.40 -29.87 -2.33
CA PHE A 188 1.05 -30.63 -1.27
C PHE A 188 0.22 -31.86 -0.93
N VAL A 189 0.87 -33.01 -0.87
CA VAL A 189 0.30 -34.28 -0.42
C VAL A 189 1.11 -34.76 0.78
N ILE A 190 0.43 -35.00 1.89
CA ILE A 190 0.99 -35.55 3.13
C ILE A 190 0.42 -36.97 3.28
N GLY A 191 1.30 -37.97 3.27
CA GLY A 191 0.94 -39.38 3.37
C GLY A 191 0.87 -39.89 4.80
N ASP A 192 1.72 -39.38 5.68
CA ASP A 192 1.76 -39.72 7.10
C ASP A 192 2.14 -38.52 8.01
N SER A 193 2.09 -38.73 9.33
CA SER A 193 2.38 -37.69 10.32
C SER A 193 3.83 -37.22 10.37
N ASP A 194 4.77 -37.97 9.82
CA ASP A 194 6.18 -37.60 9.79
C ASP A 194 6.49 -36.74 8.55
N ASP A 195 5.67 -36.79 7.51
CA ASP A 195 5.81 -35.95 6.32
C ASP A 195 5.65 -34.47 6.61
N GLY A 196 6.55 -33.67 6.06
CA GLY A 196 6.48 -32.22 6.08
C GLY A 196 7.02 -31.65 4.78
N TRP A 197 6.20 -30.89 4.07
CA TRP A 197 6.57 -30.27 2.81
C TRP A 197 6.37 -28.76 2.85
N THR A 198 7.28 -28.07 2.19
CA THR A 198 7.31 -26.62 2.20
C THR A 198 7.68 -26.08 0.83
N LEU A 199 6.90 -25.12 0.35
CA LEU A 199 7.28 -24.27 -0.78
C LEU A 199 7.95 -23.03 -0.22
N LEU A 200 9.26 -22.90 -0.49
CA LEU A 200 10.15 -21.94 0.16
C LEU A 200 10.64 -20.92 -0.86
N LEU A 201 10.51 -19.64 -0.53
CA LEU A 201 11.17 -18.52 -1.21
C LEU A 201 12.30 -17.99 -0.32
N SER A 202 13.52 -17.97 -0.87
CA SER A 202 14.72 -17.60 -0.12
C SER A 202 15.28 -16.26 -0.60
N ASN A 203 15.77 -15.45 0.34
CA ASN A 203 16.47 -14.17 0.17
C ASN A 203 15.67 -13.03 -0.46
N THR A 204 14.55 -13.29 -1.14
CA THR A 204 13.78 -12.26 -1.84
C THR A 204 13.27 -11.15 -0.91
N TYR A 205 12.90 -11.52 0.32
CA TYR A 205 12.40 -10.61 1.33
C TYR A 205 13.30 -10.56 2.58
N ASP A 206 14.58 -10.94 2.43
CA ASP A 206 15.50 -10.86 3.58
C ASP A 206 15.60 -9.42 4.07
N VAL A 207 15.64 -9.26 5.39
CA VAL A 207 15.67 -8.00 6.15
C VAL A 207 14.51 -7.03 5.92
N VAL A 208 13.45 -7.43 5.21
CA VAL A 208 12.22 -6.64 5.12
C VAL A 208 11.57 -6.59 6.50
N ARG A 209 11.37 -5.38 7.03
CA ARG A 209 10.74 -5.21 8.34
C ARG A 209 9.26 -5.59 8.27
N LEU A 210 8.73 -6.18 9.33
CA LEU A 210 7.33 -6.59 9.38
C LEU A 210 6.37 -5.40 9.30
N ASP A 211 6.76 -4.22 9.78
CA ASP A 211 5.95 -2.99 9.69
C ASP A 211 5.96 -2.34 8.28
N GLU A 212 6.86 -2.77 7.39
CA GLU A 212 6.83 -2.42 5.98
C GLU A 212 5.88 -3.31 5.16
N ILE A 213 5.42 -4.43 5.72
CA ILE A 213 4.45 -5.31 5.09
C ILE A 213 3.07 -4.67 5.20
N THR A 214 2.52 -4.27 4.06
CA THR A 214 1.22 -3.58 3.95
C THR A 214 0.10 -4.48 3.44
N LYS A 215 0.44 -5.67 2.92
CA LYS A 215 -0.54 -6.67 2.49
C LYS A 215 0.03 -8.08 2.66
N LEU A 216 -0.79 -8.99 3.20
CA LEU A 216 -0.60 -10.43 3.07
C LEU A 216 -1.93 -11.03 2.64
N GLU A 217 -1.90 -11.88 1.61
CA GLU A 217 -3.07 -12.59 1.12
C GLU A 217 -2.61 -13.88 0.44
N TYR A 218 -3.35 -14.97 0.58
CA TYR A 218 -3.17 -16.15 -0.26
C TYR A 218 -4.43 -16.97 -0.28
N SER A 219 -4.56 -17.83 -1.28
CA SER A 219 -5.70 -18.74 -1.39
C SER A 219 -5.25 -20.18 -1.24
N SER A 220 -6.05 -20.98 -0.54
CA SER A 220 -5.81 -22.42 -0.42
C SER A 220 -7.04 -23.23 -0.80
N TYR A 221 -6.81 -24.46 -1.24
CA TYR A 221 -7.81 -25.49 -1.50
C TYR A 221 -7.48 -26.73 -0.68
N VAL A 222 -8.48 -27.36 -0.08
CA VAL A 222 -8.35 -28.65 0.61
C VAL A 222 -9.28 -29.65 -0.06
N ALA A 223 -8.75 -30.78 -0.54
CA ALA A 223 -9.57 -31.83 -1.15
C ALA A 223 -10.31 -32.66 -0.09
N SER A 224 -11.52 -33.13 -0.40
CA SER A 224 -12.46 -33.86 0.49
C SER A 224 -12.02 -35.24 1.00
N ALA A 225 -10.72 -35.54 0.96
CA ALA A 225 -10.10 -36.70 1.59
C ALA A 225 -9.10 -36.31 2.70
N SER A 226 -8.93 -35.02 2.97
CA SER A 226 -8.03 -34.53 4.01
C SER A 226 -8.63 -34.72 5.39
N TYR A 227 -7.81 -35.10 6.37
CA TYR A 227 -8.24 -35.22 7.76
C TYR A 227 -7.85 -33.95 8.52
N ASP A 228 -8.75 -33.48 9.39
CA ASP A 228 -8.68 -32.25 10.19
C ASP A 228 -9.07 -30.95 9.48
N THR A 229 -9.50 -29.98 10.29
CA THR A 229 -9.68 -28.57 9.90
C THR A 229 -8.30 -27.91 9.74
N ILE A 230 -7.54 -28.34 8.74
CA ILE A 230 -6.18 -27.86 8.43
C ILE A 230 -6.09 -27.41 6.98
N THR A 231 -5.26 -26.41 6.74
CA THR A 231 -4.90 -25.94 5.39
C THR A 231 -3.47 -25.42 5.42
N ILE A 232 -2.92 -25.10 4.27
CA ILE A 232 -1.55 -24.61 4.09
C ILE A 232 -1.32 -23.35 4.94
N ALA A 233 -0.23 -23.38 5.71
CA ALA A 233 0.16 -22.33 6.64
C ALA A 233 1.20 -21.38 6.02
N LEU A 234 1.12 -20.09 6.35
CA LEU A 234 2.11 -19.08 5.95
C LEU A 234 3.12 -18.87 7.08
N HIS A 235 4.40 -19.03 6.76
CA HIS A 235 5.49 -18.94 7.71
C HIS A 235 6.51 -17.90 7.25
N PHE A 236 7.08 -17.17 8.21
CA PHE A 236 8.31 -16.39 8.05
C PHE A 236 9.37 -16.91 9.00
N ASP A 237 10.56 -17.16 8.50
CA ASP A 237 11.72 -17.16 9.39
C ASP A 237 12.02 -15.68 9.71
N ILE A 238 12.20 -15.34 10.98
CA ILE A 238 12.31 -13.95 11.43
C ILE A 238 13.52 -13.73 12.32
N ASP A 239 14.01 -12.50 12.24
CA ASP A 239 14.85 -11.84 13.23
C ASP A 239 13.95 -10.88 14.03
N ASP A 240 14.13 -10.84 15.35
CA ASP A 240 13.28 -10.04 16.24
C ASP A 240 13.70 -8.56 16.32
N ASP A 241 14.91 -8.23 15.87
CA ASP A 241 15.36 -6.85 15.68
C ASP A 241 16.41 -6.75 14.55
N VAL A 242 15.99 -6.41 13.33
CA VAL A 242 16.93 -6.24 12.19
C VAL A 242 17.75 -4.94 12.24
N THR A 243 17.64 -4.16 13.32
CA THR A 243 18.38 -2.89 13.49
C THR A 243 19.57 -3.01 14.43
N ASP A 244 19.75 -4.16 15.07
CA ASP A 244 20.93 -4.46 15.87
C ASP A 244 22.03 -5.15 15.04
N ASP A 245 23.11 -5.56 15.70
CA ASP A 245 24.25 -6.23 15.05
C ASP A 245 24.09 -7.77 15.02
N ASP A 246 23.01 -8.33 15.57
CA ASP A 246 22.76 -9.77 15.69
C ASP A 246 21.84 -10.26 14.57
N ASP A 247 22.43 -10.52 13.42
CA ASP A 247 21.74 -10.97 12.21
C ASP A 247 21.30 -12.45 12.25
N SER A 248 21.29 -13.10 13.41
CA SER A 248 20.93 -14.53 13.51
C SER A 248 19.42 -14.76 13.41
N TRP A 249 19.04 -15.91 12.85
CA TRP A 249 17.66 -16.37 12.91
C TRP A 249 17.18 -16.52 14.37
N LYS A 250 15.96 -16.08 14.65
CA LYS A 250 15.39 -16.08 16.02
C LYS A 250 14.26 -17.07 16.19
N SER A 251 13.27 -17.00 15.30
CA SER A 251 12.06 -17.80 15.38
C SER A 251 11.45 -18.00 13.99
N ARG A 252 10.56 -18.99 13.88
CA ARG A 252 9.60 -19.07 12.79
C ARG A 252 8.28 -18.48 13.27
N LEU A 253 7.81 -17.44 12.61
CA LEU A 253 6.52 -16.80 12.83
C LEU A 253 5.49 -17.44 11.91
N ILE A 254 4.42 -17.98 12.48
CA ILE A 254 3.50 -18.90 11.80
C ILE A 254 2.07 -18.39 11.89
N TYR A 255 1.40 -18.33 10.73
CA TYR A 255 -0.04 -18.15 10.61
C TYR A 255 -0.67 -19.44 10.09
N GLU A 256 -1.69 -19.92 10.81
CA GLU A 256 -2.53 -21.04 10.39
C GLU A 256 -4.00 -20.61 10.41
N PRO A 257 -4.73 -20.68 9.27
CA PRO A 257 -6.13 -20.26 9.20
C PRO A 257 -7.04 -20.95 10.22
N ARG A 258 -6.76 -22.20 10.58
CA ARG A 258 -7.60 -23.00 11.50
C ARG A 258 -7.82 -22.41 12.88
N TYR A 259 -7.02 -21.43 13.30
CA TYR A 259 -7.21 -20.79 14.60
C TYR A 259 -8.31 -19.73 14.61
N THR A 260 -8.66 -19.16 13.46
CA THR A 260 -9.65 -18.09 13.34
C THR A 260 -10.76 -18.41 12.36
N GLU A 261 -10.46 -19.21 11.35
CA GLU A 261 -11.33 -19.44 10.21
C GLU A 261 -11.92 -20.85 10.17
N THR A 262 -13.04 -20.97 9.46
CA THR A 262 -13.61 -22.26 9.10
C THR A 262 -13.04 -22.71 7.76
N ILE A 263 -12.43 -23.88 7.75
CA ILE A 263 -11.88 -24.49 6.53
C ILE A 263 -12.97 -25.39 5.93
N GLU A 264 -13.24 -25.17 4.65
CA GLU A 264 -14.23 -25.87 3.85
C GLU A 264 -13.50 -26.66 2.75
N GLU A 265 -13.84 -27.95 2.65
CA GLU A 265 -13.30 -28.83 1.62
C GLU A 265 -13.91 -28.53 0.25
N ASP A 266 -13.18 -28.93 -0.79
CA ASP A 266 -13.55 -28.83 -2.20
C ASP A 266 -13.89 -27.43 -2.69
N ARG A 267 -13.19 -26.42 -2.15
CA ARG A 267 -13.25 -25.06 -2.67
C ARG A 267 -12.04 -24.23 -2.30
N TRP A 268 -11.76 -23.23 -3.13
CA TRP A 268 -10.78 -22.20 -2.83
C TRP A 268 -11.31 -21.25 -1.76
N GLN A 269 -10.46 -20.96 -0.78
CA GLN A 269 -10.67 -19.95 0.25
C GLN A 269 -9.47 -19.01 0.29
N THR A 270 -9.72 -17.71 0.46
CA THR A 270 -8.69 -16.68 0.55
C THR A 270 -8.54 -16.23 2.00
N TRP A 271 -7.30 -16.07 2.42
CA TRP A 271 -6.92 -15.68 3.77
C TRP A 271 -6.23 -14.33 3.76
N ASN A 272 -6.51 -13.50 4.75
CA ASN A 272 -5.78 -12.27 5.03
C ASN A 272 -5.07 -12.36 6.39
N PRO A 273 -3.81 -12.84 6.42
CA PRO A 273 -3.05 -13.00 7.66
C PRO A 273 -2.84 -11.72 8.46
N MET A 274 -3.04 -10.53 7.90
CA MET A 274 -2.91 -9.27 8.67
C MET A 274 -4.15 -8.98 9.51
N THR A 275 -5.35 -9.22 8.97
CA THR A 275 -6.63 -8.90 9.65
C THR A 275 -7.26 -10.09 10.34
N GLU A 276 -7.08 -11.29 9.78
CA GLU A 276 -7.61 -12.56 10.30
C GLU A 276 -6.55 -13.29 11.14
N GLY A 277 -5.29 -12.85 11.08
CA GLY A 277 -4.13 -13.54 11.63
C GLY A 277 -4.15 -13.82 13.13
N LYS A 278 -3.93 -15.09 13.49
CA LYS A 278 -3.36 -15.48 14.78
C LYS A 278 -1.96 -16.06 14.59
N TRP A 279 -0.97 -15.23 14.90
CA TRP A 279 0.45 -15.50 14.71
C TRP A 279 1.10 -16.04 15.97
N TRP A 280 1.96 -17.04 15.80
CA TRP A 280 2.75 -17.59 16.90
C TRP A 280 4.19 -17.89 16.49
N GLY A 281 5.12 -17.81 17.43
CA GLY A 281 6.54 -18.08 17.26
C GLY A 281 6.93 -19.47 17.76
N THR A 282 7.90 -20.09 17.10
CA THR A 282 8.47 -21.38 17.51
C THR A 282 9.54 -21.25 18.60
N ASN A 283 10.19 -20.10 18.75
CA ASN A 283 11.31 -19.91 19.68
C ASN A 283 11.30 -18.52 20.36
N SER A 284 11.98 -18.43 21.51
CA SER A 284 12.17 -17.18 22.27
C SER A 284 13.05 -16.20 21.46
N PRO A 285 12.79 -14.88 21.53
CA PRO A 285 11.81 -14.20 22.39
C PRO A 285 10.38 -14.18 21.83
N VAL A 286 10.18 -14.55 20.57
CA VAL A 286 8.89 -14.47 19.89
C VAL A 286 7.84 -15.37 20.54
N SER A 287 8.19 -16.62 20.84
CA SER A 287 7.27 -17.58 21.47
C SER A 287 6.90 -17.23 22.91
N ASP A 288 7.72 -16.45 23.62
CA ASP A 288 7.42 -15.96 24.98
C ASP A 288 6.29 -14.91 24.97
N LYS A 289 6.12 -14.20 23.86
CA LYS A 289 5.05 -13.22 23.65
C LYS A 289 3.85 -13.81 22.91
N CYS A 290 4.12 -14.47 21.79
CA CYS A 290 3.16 -15.00 20.85
C CYS A 290 3.32 -16.52 20.78
N SER A 291 2.91 -17.22 21.83
CA SER A 291 2.99 -18.69 21.89
C SER A 291 1.85 -19.34 21.09
N TRP A 292 1.97 -20.63 20.76
CA TRP A 292 0.89 -21.38 20.13
C TRP A 292 -0.44 -21.34 20.93
N ALA A 293 -0.36 -21.33 22.27
CA ALA A 293 -1.54 -21.30 23.15
C ALA A 293 -2.10 -19.88 23.35
N LYS A 294 -1.33 -18.86 22.98
CA LYS A 294 -1.66 -17.44 23.12
C LYS A 294 -1.11 -16.67 21.90
N ALA A 295 -1.65 -17.00 20.74
CA ALA A 295 -1.27 -16.40 19.48
C ALA A 295 -1.69 -14.92 19.42
N CYS A 296 -0.85 -14.10 18.78
CA CYS A 296 -1.00 -12.66 18.65
C CYS A 296 -1.75 -12.30 17.37
N SER A 297 -2.46 -11.16 17.33
CA SER A 297 -2.78 -10.51 16.06
C SER A 297 -1.50 -9.98 15.37
N TRP A 298 -1.62 -9.57 14.12
CA TRP A 298 -0.51 -8.89 13.42
C TRP A 298 -0.03 -7.64 14.18
N ASP A 299 -0.97 -6.78 14.59
CA ASP A 299 -0.65 -5.57 15.37
C ASP A 299 0.04 -5.90 16.71
N GLU A 300 -0.39 -6.96 17.41
CA GLU A 300 0.26 -7.41 18.65
C GLU A 300 1.69 -7.91 18.41
N VAL A 301 1.98 -8.50 17.24
CA VAL A 301 3.35 -8.86 16.84
C VAL A 301 4.19 -7.61 16.62
N LEU A 302 3.68 -6.63 15.86
CA LEU A 302 4.39 -5.38 15.58
C LEU A 302 4.65 -4.56 16.84
N ASP A 303 3.69 -4.52 17.77
CA ASP A 303 3.84 -3.83 19.05
C ASP A 303 4.89 -4.51 19.94
N ALA A 304 4.96 -5.86 19.92
CA ALA A 304 5.91 -6.62 20.71
C ALA A 304 7.34 -6.60 20.12
N PHE A 305 7.45 -6.56 18.80
CA PHE A 305 8.70 -6.63 18.05
C PHE A 305 8.73 -5.55 16.94
N PRO A 306 8.83 -4.26 17.30
CA PRO A 306 8.68 -3.14 16.36
C PRO A 306 9.81 -3.05 15.32
N ASN A 307 10.90 -3.79 15.51
CA ASN A 307 12.01 -3.88 14.56
C ASN A 307 12.16 -5.28 13.96
N ALA A 308 11.22 -6.19 14.18
CA ALA A 308 11.31 -7.51 13.60
C ALA A 308 11.27 -7.43 12.07
N GLY A 309 11.97 -8.37 11.43
CA GLY A 309 12.00 -8.50 9.98
C GLY A 309 12.10 -9.94 9.53
N ILE A 310 11.76 -10.16 8.27
CA ILE A 310 11.93 -11.48 7.64
C ILE A 310 13.42 -11.78 7.57
N LYS A 311 13.80 -12.95 8.08
CA LYS A 311 15.14 -13.50 7.96
C LYS A 311 15.14 -14.62 6.94
N VAL A 312 15.58 -14.28 5.74
CA VAL A 312 15.88 -15.17 4.61
C VAL A 312 14.69 -15.91 3.99
N LYS A 313 13.69 -16.40 4.75
CA LYS A 313 12.70 -17.34 4.20
C LYS A 313 11.26 -16.93 4.43
N VAL A 314 10.51 -16.97 3.33
CA VAL A 314 9.04 -17.03 3.31
C VAL A 314 8.64 -18.44 2.90
N LEU A 315 7.68 -19.03 3.61
CA LEU A 315 7.31 -20.42 3.40
C LEU A 315 5.79 -20.64 3.41
N LEU A 316 5.32 -21.49 2.49
CA LEU A 316 3.98 -22.08 2.49
C LEU A 316 4.13 -23.56 2.83
N LYS A 317 3.57 -23.99 3.96
CA LYS A 317 3.86 -25.31 4.54
C LYS A 317 2.62 -26.18 4.74
N ALA A 318 2.79 -27.47 4.50
CA ALA A 318 1.89 -28.54 4.92
C ALA A 318 2.66 -29.64 5.69
N GLY A 319 1.97 -30.31 6.62
CA GLY A 319 2.48 -31.48 7.34
C GLY A 319 3.16 -31.18 8.68
N SER A 320 4.05 -32.09 9.09
CA SER A 320 4.72 -32.14 10.40
C SER A 320 3.72 -32.37 11.55
N GLY A 321 3.16 -33.58 11.58
CA GLY A 321 2.15 -34.03 12.54
C GLY A 321 0.76 -34.26 11.94
N TRP A 322 0.58 -33.99 10.64
CA TRP A 322 -0.70 -34.16 9.94
C TRP A 322 -0.79 -35.57 9.36
N LYS A 323 -1.90 -36.28 9.55
CA LYS A 323 -1.98 -37.70 9.16
C LYS A 323 -2.21 -37.94 7.67
N SER A 324 -3.02 -37.10 7.04
CA SER A 324 -3.33 -37.17 5.61
C SER A 324 -3.87 -35.82 5.17
N PHE A 325 -3.25 -35.25 4.15
CA PHE A 325 -3.63 -33.96 3.60
C PHE A 325 -3.38 -33.96 2.10
N ASP A 326 -4.34 -33.43 1.36
CA ASP A 326 -4.19 -33.11 -0.06
C ASP A 326 -4.79 -31.73 -0.31
N GLY A 327 -3.92 -30.78 -0.65
CA GLY A 327 -4.35 -29.41 -0.84
C GLY A 327 -3.37 -28.58 -1.66
N SER A 328 -3.86 -27.44 -2.11
CA SER A 328 -3.13 -26.53 -2.98
C SER A 328 -3.13 -25.11 -2.44
N VAL A 329 -2.10 -24.35 -2.80
CA VAL A 329 -2.01 -22.90 -2.57
C VAL A 329 -1.81 -22.17 -3.89
N ASP A 330 -2.42 -20.99 -3.98
CA ASP A 330 -2.27 -20.09 -5.11
C ASP A 330 -2.41 -18.61 -4.70
N ALA A 331 -2.05 -17.71 -5.61
CA ALA A 331 -2.21 -16.25 -5.49
C ALA A 331 -1.59 -15.63 -4.24
N PHE A 332 -0.43 -16.14 -3.79
CA PHE A 332 0.25 -15.58 -2.63
C PHE A 332 0.73 -14.16 -2.92
N THR A 333 0.18 -13.20 -2.19
CA THR A 333 0.49 -11.78 -2.31
C THR A 333 1.16 -11.25 -1.05
N ILE A 334 2.27 -10.58 -1.24
CA ILE A 334 2.95 -9.79 -0.20
C ILE A 334 3.15 -8.37 -0.72
N GLY A 335 2.64 -7.40 0.05
CA GLY A 335 2.77 -5.97 -0.21
C GLY A 335 3.84 -5.37 0.67
N ILE A 336 4.86 -4.76 0.09
CA ILE A 336 5.92 -4.05 0.81
C ILE A 336 5.84 -2.56 0.48
N ASN A 337 5.69 -1.70 1.49
CA ASN A 337 5.54 -0.26 1.31
C ASN A 337 4.44 0.10 0.29
N ASN A 338 3.31 -0.60 0.35
CA ASN A 338 2.17 -0.52 -0.57
C ASN A 338 2.42 -0.99 -2.01
N ILE A 339 3.52 -1.70 -2.27
CA ILE A 339 3.81 -2.35 -3.56
C ILE A 339 3.55 -3.85 -3.42
N ASN A 340 2.51 -4.34 -4.10
CA ASN A 340 2.11 -5.75 -4.06
C ASN A 340 2.90 -6.58 -5.08
N THR A 341 3.43 -7.71 -4.63
CA THR A 341 3.90 -8.79 -5.50
C THR A 341 3.04 -10.02 -5.25
N THR A 342 2.50 -10.61 -6.31
CA THR A 342 1.65 -11.79 -6.26
C THR A 342 2.34 -12.92 -6.99
N TYR A 343 2.35 -14.11 -6.40
CA TYR A 343 2.90 -15.32 -7.00
C TYR A 343 1.75 -16.20 -7.46
N ASP A 344 1.73 -16.48 -8.76
CA ASP A 344 0.76 -17.31 -9.47
C ASP A 344 1.44 -18.64 -9.86
N PHE A 345 0.99 -19.77 -9.31
CA PHE A 345 1.72 -21.03 -9.44
C PHE A 345 1.17 -21.88 -10.60
N GLU A 346 1.95 -22.05 -11.67
CA GLU A 346 1.50 -22.70 -12.91
C GLU A 346 2.25 -24.03 -13.19
N PRO A 347 1.60 -25.05 -13.79
CA PRO A 347 2.20 -26.35 -14.10
C PRO A 347 3.42 -26.30 -15.05
#